data_AF-X1ICL3-F1
#
_entry.id   AF-X1ICL3-F1
#
_cell.length_a   1.000
_cell.length_b   1.000
_cell.length_c   1.000
_cell.angle_alpha   90.00
_cell.angle_beta   90.00
_cell.angle_gamma   90.00
#
_symmetry.space_group_name_H-M   'P 1'
#
loop_
_entity.id
_entity.type
_entity.pdbx_description
1 polymer ?
#
loop_
_entity_poly.entity_id
_entity_poly.type
_entity_poly.pdbx_seq_one_letter_code
_entity_poly.pdbx_strand_id
1 'polypeptide(L)'
;MKTQEAINDFIHSRIAGDRSPLTIQWYQQRLGTFARACPTLPKRPEPIETYLASLNCSPAERLNQFNALRAFYRFLRKRHRLPNPMDLIDPPHGEDKNGATLEAEELWKLLSSVTTLRDKAVLTLLVDTGIRSSELAG
;
A
#
# COMPACT_ATOMS: atom_id res chain seq x y z
N MET A 1 -5.16 -12.55 22.14
CA MET A 1 -4.07 -11.68 21.67
C MET A 1 -4.70 -10.39 21.18
N LYS A 2 -4.27 -9.23 21.69
CA LYS A 2 -4.78 -7.95 21.20
C LYS A 2 -4.24 -7.69 19.80
N THR A 3 -5.04 -7.08 18.94
CA THR A 3 -4.63 -6.82 17.55
C THR A 3 -3.45 -5.87 17.49
N GLN A 4 -3.43 -4.85 18.35
CA GLN A 4 -2.34 -3.88 18.39
C GLN A 4 -0.99 -4.52 18.79
N GLU A 5 -0.99 -5.42 19.76
CA GLU A 5 0.23 -6.14 20.19
C GLU A 5 0.79 -6.97 19.03
N ALA A 6 -0.09 -7.70 18.33
CA ALA A 6 0.28 -8.51 17.18
C ALA A 6 0.83 -7.66 16.02
N ILE A 7 0.25 -6.47 15.78
CA ILE A 7 0.74 -5.52 14.78
C ILE A 7 2.12 -4.98 15.17
N ASN A 8 2.34 -4.64 16.44
CA ASN A 8 3.65 -4.18 16.90
C ASN A 8 4.73 -5.25 16.66
N ASP A 9 4.44 -6.51 16.98
CA ASP A 9 5.33 -7.65 16.69
C ASP A 9 5.63 -7.80 15.19
N PHE A 10 4.61 -7.61 14.35
CA PHE A 10 4.76 -7.61 12.90
C PHE A 10 5.65 -6.47 12.41
N ILE A 11 5.46 -5.25 12.92
CA ILE A 11 6.26 -4.08 12.56
C ILE A 11 7.71 -4.27 12.99
N HIS A 12 7.97 -4.72 14.22
CA HIS A 12 9.32 -5.03 14.69
C HIS A 12 10.00 -6.09 13.81
N SER A 13 9.27 -7.13 13.39
CA SER A 13 9.77 -8.14 12.45
C SER A 13 10.14 -7.55 11.08
N ARG A 14 9.40 -6.55 10.60
CA ARG A 14 9.70 -5.87 9.33
C ARG A 14 10.91 -4.93 9.46
N ILE A 15 11.05 -4.24 10.59
CA ILE A 15 12.23 -3.40 10.89
C ILE A 15 13.49 -4.27 11.00
N ALA A 16 13.43 -5.39 11.75
CA ALA A 16 14.54 -6.33 11.87
C ALA A 16 14.92 -7.00 10.54
N GLY A 17 14.00 -7.05 9.57
CA GLY A 17 14.24 -7.53 8.22
C GLY A 17 14.66 -6.45 7.22
N ASP A 18 15.13 -5.30 7.71
CA ASP A 18 15.67 -4.18 6.94
C ASP A 18 14.73 -3.67 5.83
N ARG A 19 13.43 -3.59 6.15
CA ARG A 19 12.45 -3.00 5.24
C ARG A 19 12.54 -1.48 5.28
N SER A 20 12.40 -0.84 4.12
CA SER A 20 12.49 0.62 4.00
C SER A 20 11.51 1.33 4.95
N PRO A 21 11.88 2.51 5.49
CA PRO A 21 11.01 3.28 6.38
C PRO A 21 9.63 3.56 5.78
N LEU A 22 9.57 3.84 4.47
CA LEU A 22 8.32 4.07 3.74
C LEU A 22 7.43 2.81 3.76
N THR A 23 8.02 1.62 3.64
CA THR A 23 7.28 0.35 3.72
C THR A 23 6.74 0.12 5.14
N ILE A 24 7.51 0.47 6.17
CA ILE A 24 7.06 0.36 7.57
C ILE A 24 5.88 1.30 7.82
N GLN A 25 6.00 2.57 7.41
CA GLN A 25 4.92 3.55 7.52
C GLN A 25 3.66 3.09 6.78
N TRP A 26 3.84 2.54 5.57
CA TRP A 26 2.76 1.97 4.76
C TRP A 26 1.98 0.89 5.51
N TYR A 27 2.67 -0.02 6.22
CA TYR A 27 2.03 -1.03 7.06
C TYR A 27 1.37 -0.43 8.30
N GLN A 28 2.02 0.51 8.98
CA GLN A 28 1.47 1.14 10.19
C GLN A 28 0.15 1.86 9.91
N GLN A 29 0.08 2.63 8.81
CA GLN A 29 -1.14 3.35 8.41
C GLN A 29 -2.30 2.38 8.15
N ARG A 30 -2.03 1.30 7.41
CA ARG A 30 -3.04 0.31 7.00
C ARG A 30 -3.52 -0.56 8.15
N LEU A 31 -2.59 -1.14 8.90
CA LEU A 31 -2.95 -2.02 10.01
C LEU A 31 -3.47 -1.23 11.22
N GLY A 32 -3.15 0.06 11.34
CA GLY A 32 -3.66 0.92 12.42
C GLY A 32 -5.16 1.22 12.33
N THR A 33 -5.75 1.27 11.13
CA THR A 33 -7.21 1.36 10.98
C THR A 33 -7.87 0.04 11.36
N PHE A 34 -7.25 -1.09 11.01
CA PHE A 34 -7.72 -2.43 11.38
C PHE A 34 -7.70 -2.67 12.89
N ALA A 35 -6.63 -2.26 13.59
CA ALA A 35 -6.52 -2.40 15.05
C ALA A 35 -7.66 -1.71 15.80
N ARG A 36 -8.12 -0.56 15.28
CA ARG A 36 -9.24 0.20 15.84
C ARG A 36 -10.59 -0.50 15.60
N ALA A 37 -10.80 -1.05 14.41
CA ALA A 37 -12.03 -1.74 14.05
C ALA A 37 -12.15 -3.12 14.73
N CYS A 38 -11.04 -3.82 14.93
CA CYS A 38 -10.99 -5.13 15.56
C CYS A 38 -9.95 -5.12 16.69
N PRO A 39 -10.31 -4.70 17.92
CA PRO A 39 -9.38 -4.65 19.06
C PRO A 39 -8.82 -6.03 19.45
N THR A 40 -9.65 -7.06 19.29
CA THR A 40 -9.28 -8.46 19.47
C THR A 40 -9.03 -9.10 18.12
N LEU A 41 -7.91 -9.82 17.97
CA LEU A 41 -7.52 -10.39 16.68
C LEU A 41 -8.56 -11.41 16.20
N PRO A 42 -9.23 -11.16 15.06
CA PRO A 42 -10.19 -12.10 14.51
C PRO A 42 -9.46 -13.31 13.92
N LYS A 43 -9.99 -14.50 14.21
CA LYS A 43 -9.47 -15.79 13.70
C LYS A 43 -10.34 -16.39 12.59
N ARG A 44 -11.50 -15.78 12.35
CA ARG A 44 -12.47 -16.18 11.33
C ARG A 44 -12.52 -15.09 10.24
N PRO A 45 -12.96 -15.43 9.01
CA PRO A 45 -12.97 -14.48 7.90
C PRO A 45 -14.02 -13.38 8.04
N GLU A 46 -15.19 -13.67 8.63
CA GLU A 46 -16.36 -12.78 8.59
C GLU A 46 -16.12 -11.40 9.23
N PRO A 47 -15.41 -11.28 10.37
CA PRO A 47 -15.06 -9.97 10.93
C PRO A 47 -14.10 -9.16 10.04
N ILE A 48 -13.23 -9.84 9.28
CA ILE A 48 -12.30 -9.17 8.36
C ILE A 48 -13.04 -8.69 7.12
N GLU A 49 -13.95 -9.50 6.57
CA GLU A 49 -14.81 -9.12 5.46
C GLU A 49 -15.69 -7.93 5.82
N THR A 50 -16.30 -7.96 7.01
CA THR A 50 -17.10 -6.84 7.55
C THR A 50 -16.27 -5.57 7.64
N TYR A 51 -15.03 -5.67 8.13
CA TYR A 51 -14.10 -4.54 8.16
C TYR A 51 -13.78 -4.03 6.75
N LEU A 52 -13.42 -4.90 5.81
CA LEU A 52 -13.10 -4.51 4.43
C LEU A 52 -14.29 -3.86 3.71
N ALA A 53 -15.52 -4.35 3.98
CA ALA A 53 -16.77 -3.80 3.48
C ALA A 53 -17.09 -2.43 4.09
N SER A 54 -16.71 -2.18 5.34
CA SER A 54 -16.90 -0.89 6.02
C SER A 54 -15.99 0.23 5.51
N LEU A 55 -14.97 -0.09 4.71
CA LEU A 55 -14.02 0.89 4.19
C LEU A 55 -14.61 1.67 3.00
N ASN A 56 -14.96 2.93 3.26
CA ASN A 56 -15.33 3.92 2.24
C ASN A 56 -14.06 4.43 1.54
N CYS A 57 -13.51 3.63 0.63
CA CYS A 57 -12.30 3.95 -0.14
C CYS A 57 -12.39 3.41 -1.58
N SER A 58 -11.44 3.85 -2.43
CA SER A 58 -11.33 3.33 -3.80
C SER A 58 -11.00 1.83 -3.79
N PRO A 59 -11.35 1.08 -4.85
CA PRO A 59 -11.01 -0.35 -4.96
C PRO A 59 -9.51 -0.62 -4.84
N ALA A 60 -8.67 0.26 -5.39
CA ALA A 60 -7.22 0.20 -5.24
C ALA A 60 -6.78 0.29 -3.77
N GLU A 61 -7.35 1.21 -2.98
CA GLU A 61 -6.99 1.33 -1.58
C GLU A 61 -7.52 0.17 -0.73
N ARG A 62 -8.73 -0.34 -1.04
CA ARG A 62 -9.27 -1.56 -0.42
C ARG A 62 -8.36 -2.76 -0.69
N LEU A 63 -7.85 -2.90 -1.91
CA LEU A 63 -6.88 -3.94 -2.28
C LEU A 63 -5.55 -3.78 -1.54
N ASN A 64 -5.06 -2.54 -1.37
CA ASN A 64 -3.86 -2.29 -0.56
C ASN A 64 -4.08 -2.71 0.90
N GLN A 65 -5.25 -2.40 1.46
CA GLN A 65 -5.63 -2.83 2.81
C GLN A 65 -5.68 -4.35 2.93
N PHE A 66 -6.33 -5.02 1.98
CA PHE A 66 -6.35 -6.49 1.89
C PHE A 66 -4.93 -7.08 1.83
N ASN A 67 -4.03 -6.51 1.02
CA ASN A 67 -2.66 -6.97 0.90
C ASN A 67 -1.85 -6.78 2.19
N ALA A 68 -2.08 -5.68 2.92
CA ALA A 68 -1.47 -5.45 4.23
C ALA A 68 -1.91 -6.53 5.23
N LEU A 69 -3.21 -6.80 5.30
CA LEU A 69 -3.78 -7.85 6.16
C LEU A 69 -3.24 -9.23 5.78
N ARG A 70 -3.19 -9.55 4.48
CA ARG A 70 -2.65 -10.83 4.00
C ARG A 70 -1.19 -11.02 4.42
N ALA A 71 -0.35 -9.99 4.29
CA ALA A 71 1.04 -10.05 4.75
C ALA A 71 1.15 -10.22 6.27
N PHE A 72 0.28 -9.54 7.02
CA PHE A 72 0.19 -9.61 8.47
C PHE A 72 -0.22 -11.00 8.97
N TYR A 73 -1.33 -11.57 8.48
CA TYR A 73 -1.76 -12.90 8.89
C TYR A 73 -0.82 -14.02 8.44
N ARG A 74 -0.14 -13.87 7.29
CA ARG A 74 0.94 -14.79 6.90
C ARG A 74 2.10 -14.78 7.90
N PHE A 75 2.45 -13.63 8.45
CA PHE A 75 3.43 -13.54 9.52
C PHE A 75 2.93 -14.22 10.79
N LEU A 76 1.68 -13.98 11.20
CA LEU A 76 1.09 -14.59 12.39
C LEU A 76 1.03 -16.11 12.30
N ARG A 77 0.64 -16.64 11.14
CA ARG A 77 0.67 -18.09 10.87
C ARG A 77 2.07 -18.66 11.04
N LYS A 78 3.09 -18.00 10.52
CA LYS A 78 4.48 -18.48 10.61
C LYS A 78 5.05 -18.40 12.03
N ARG A 79 4.87 -17.28 12.73
CA ARG A 79 5.50 -17.03 14.03
C ARG A 79 4.71 -17.57 15.21
N HIS A 80 3.38 -17.46 15.17
CA HIS A 80 2.49 -17.81 16.29
C HIS A 80 1.63 -19.06 16.00
N ARG A 81 1.81 -19.71 14.84
CA ARG A 81 1.04 -20.91 14.41
C ARG A 81 -0.47 -20.69 14.46
N LEU A 82 -0.91 -19.46 14.22
CA LEU A 82 -2.33 -19.11 14.19
C LEU A 82 -2.96 -19.49 12.85
N PRO A 83 -4.26 -19.82 12.81
CA PRO A 83 -4.99 -19.96 11.57
C PRO A 83 -4.94 -18.66 10.78
N ASN A 84 -4.88 -18.76 9.45
CA ASN A 84 -4.87 -17.62 8.56
C ASN A 84 -6.26 -17.45 7.91
N PRO A 85 -7.15 -16.61 8.47
CA PRO A 85 -8.47 -16.39 7.89
C PRO A 85 -8.42 -15.74 6.50
N MET A 86 -7.32 -15.06 6.15
CA MET A 86 -7.16 -14.45 4.82
C MET A 86 -7.08 -15.48 3.69
N ASP A 87 -6.82 -16.76 3.99
CA ASP A 87 -6.82 -17.83 2.97
C ASP A 87 -8.25 -18.19 2.52
N LEU A 88 -9.28 -17.72 3.24
CA LEU A 88 -10.70 -17.94 2.96
C LEU A 88 -11.41 -16.68 2.43
N ILE A 89 -10.69 -15.56 2.29
CA ILE A 89 -11.26 -14.29 1.86
C ILE A 89 -10.78 -14.00 0.45
N ASP A 90 -11.73 -13.80 -0.47
CA ASP A 90 -11.41 -13.42 -1.84
C ASP A 90 -10.85 -11.99 -1.89
N PRO A 91 -9.82 -11.75 -2.73
CA PRO A 91 -9.29 -10.41 -2.90
C PRO A 91 -10.37 -9.48 -3.46
N PRO A 92 -10.45 -8.21 -2.99
CA PRO A 92 -11.37 -7.25 -3.57
C PRO A 92 -11.03 -7.02 -5.05
N HIS A 93 -12.06 -6.80 -5.86
CA HIS A 93 -11.89 -6.55 -7.29
C HIS A 93 -10.95 -5.36 -7.50
N GLY A 94 -9.85 -5.58 -8.22
CA GLY A 94 -8.94 -4.52 -8.63
C GLY A 94 -9.52 -3.80 -9.83
N GLU A 95 -9.58 -2.47 -9.79
CA GLU A 95 -9.86 -1.70 -10.99
C GLU A 95 -8.71 -1.87 -11.99
N ASP A 96 -9.05 -1.99 -13.27
CA ASP A 96 -8.09 -1.88 -14.35
C ASP A 96 -7.41 -0.51 -14.25
N LYS A 97 -6.10 -0.54 -14.03
CA LYS A 97 -5.27 0.66 -14.04
C LYS A 97 -5.11 1.11 -15.49
N ASN A 98 -6.15 1.71 -16.06
CA ASN A 98 -5.97 2.62 -17.18
C ASN A 98 -5.34 3.89 -16.60
N GLY A 99 -4.06 3.80 -16.25
CA GLY A 99 -3.29 4.98 -15.86
C GLY A 99 -3.37 5.97 -17.01
N ALA A 100 -3.66 7.24 -16.71
CA ALA A 100 -3.62 8.29 -17.72
C ALA A 100 -2.22 8.28 -18.35
N THR A 101 -2.15 7.91 -19.62
CA THR A 101 -0.95 7.99 -20.44
C THR A 101 -0.91 9.36 -21.09
N LEU A 102 0.27 9.94 -21.21
CA LEU A 102 0.46 11.16 -21.99
C LEU A 102 0.83 10.77 -23.41
N GLU A 103 0.01 11.18 -24.36
CA GLU A 103 0.37 11.10 -25.78
C GLU A 103 1.44 12.14 -26.10
N ALA A 104 2.16 11.95 -27.21
CA ALA A 104 3.26 12.82 -27.61
C ALA A 104 2.83 14.31 -27.67
N GLU A 105 1.64 14.60 -28.18
CA GLU A 105 1.12 15.96 -28.25
C GLU A 105 0.86 16.58 -26.87
N GLU A 106 0.32 15.79 -25.92
CA GLU A 106 0.08 16.23 -24.55
C GLU A 106 1.39 16.50 -23.82
N LEU A 107 2.41 15.68 -24.09
CA LEU A 107 3.75 15.88 -23.56
C LEU A 107 4.38 17.18 -24.08
N TRP A 108 4.25 17.47 -25.39
CA TRP A 108 4.73 18.72 -25.96
C TRP A 108 4.02 19.94 -25.39
N LYS A 109 2.70 19.85 -25.17
CA LYS A 109 1.92 20.89 -24.48
C LYS A 109 2.43 21.12 -23.05
N LEU A 110 2.68 20.05 -22.30
CA LEU A 110 3.23 20.12 -20.95
C LEU A 110 4.61 20.81 -20.95
N LEU A 111 5.55 20.36 -21.78
CA LEU A 111 6.88 20.95 -21.88
C LEU A 111 6.85 22.43 -22.29
N SER A 112 5.90 22.82 -23.14
CA SER A 112 5.76 24.22 -23.61
C SER A 112 5.10 25.14 -22.58
N SER A 113 4.31 24.59 -21.65
CA SER A 113 3.62 25.34 -20.60
C SER A 113 4.55 25.80 -19.45
N VAL A 114 5.72 25.19 -19.33
CA VAL A 114 6.63 25.43 -18.22
C VAL A 114 7.53 26.63 -18.51
N THR A 115 7.56 27.58 -17.57
CA THR A 115 8.30 28.85 -17.74
C THR A 115 9.64 28.88 -17.00
N THR A 116 9.84 28.02 -15.99
CA THR A 116 11.08 28.01 -15.20
C THR A 116 12.11 27.05 -15.79
N LEU A 117 13.39 27.44 -15.74
CA LEU A 117 14.49 26.59 -16.20
C LEU A 117 14.55 25.27 -15.40
N ARG A 118 14.27 25.34 -14.09
CA ARG A 118 14.25 24.19 -13.18
C ARG A 118 13.22 23.16 -13.65
N ASP A 119 11.97 23.56 -13.81
CA ASP A 119 10.89 22.63 -14.13
C ASP A 119 11.07 22.06 -15.55
N LYS A 120 11.59 22.86 -16.48
CA LYS A 120 11.94 22.39 -17.83
C LYS A 120 13.03 21.32 -17.79
N ALA A 121 14.09 21.54 -17.01
CA ALA A 121 15.15 20.55 -16.82
C ALA A 121 14.62 19.26 -16.17
N VAL A 122 13.74 19.38 -15.17
CA VAL A 122 13.11 18.24 -14.50
C VAL A 122 12.29 17.42 -15.50
N LEU A 123 11.39 18.06 -16.25
CA LEU A 123 10.52 17.35 -17.20
C LEU A 123 11.31 16.72 -18.35
N THR A 124 12.24 17.44 -18.96
CA THR A 124 13.06 16.89 -20.05
C THR A 124 13.89 15.69 -19.58
N LEU A 125 14.49 15.77 -18.37
CA LEU A 125 15.24 14.63 -17.82
C LEU A 125 14.35 13.40 -17.59
N LEU A 126 13.15 13.59 -17.03
CA LEU A 126 12.20 12.49 -16.81
C LEU A 126 11.76 11.84 -18.13
N VAL A 127 11.51 12.65 -19.16
CA VAL A 127 11.09 12.17 -20.48
C VAL A 127 12.21 11.42 -21.20
N ASP A 128 13.42 11.98 -21.20
CA ASP A 128 14.54 11.43 -21.99
C ASP A 128 15.10 10.15 -21.36
N THR A 129 15.07 10.02 -20.03
CA THR A 129 15.72 8.92 -19.32
C THR A 129 14.75 7.89 -18.74
N GLY A 130 13.48 8.27 -18.52
CA GLY A 130 12.49 7.42 -17.85
C GLY A 130 12.80 7.11 -16.38
N ILE A 131 13.69 7.87 -15.73
CA ILE A 131 13.99 7.70 -14.30
C ILE A 131 12.77 8.03 -13.43
N ARG A 132 12.71 7.44 -12.22
CA ARG A 132 11.65 7.77 -11.27
C ARG A 132 11.88 9.16 -10.68
N SER A 133 10.80 9.84 -10.30
CA SER A 133 10.88 11.16 -9.65
C SER A 133 11.73 11.16 -8.37
N SER A 134 11.73 10.06 -7.62
CA SER A 134 12.57 9.89 -6.43
C SER A 134 14.06 9.72 -6.75
N GLU A 135 14.41 9.26 -7.95
CA GLU A 135 15.80 9.12 -8.40
C GLU A 135 16.34 10.48 -8.87
N LEU A 136 15.49 11.32 -9.46
CA LEU A 136 15.82 12.69 -9.86
C LEU A 136 16.11 13.61 -8.66
N ALA A 137 15.33 13.45 -7.59
CA ALA A 137 15.43 14.28 -6.38
C ALA A 137 16.32 13.66 -5.28
N GLY A 138 16.91 12.50 -5.56
CA GLY A 138 17.72 11.72 -4.62
C GLY A 138 19.16 12.21 -4.46
#